data_AF-A0A226MGR0-F1
#
_entry.id   AF-A0A226MGR0-F1
#
_cell.length_a   1.000
_cell.length_b   1.000
_cell.length_c   1.000
_cell.angle_alpha   90.00
_cell.angle_beta   90.00
_cell.angle_gamma   90.00
#
_symmetry.space_group_name_H-M   'P 1'
#
loop_
_entity.id
_entity.type
_entity.pdbx_description
1 polymer ?
#
loop_
_entity_poly.entity_id
_entity_poly.type
_entity_poly.pdbx_seq_one_letter_code
_entity_poly.pdbx_strand_id
1 'polypeptide(L)'
;MEEDELELAAGLEAELQLGPAVQAAIEQVFPSQDPLDRADFNAVEYINSLFPTEQSLANIDEVVNRIRLKIRKLDDSIRTVVRGQTNVGQDGRQALEEAQKAIQQLFGKIKDIKDKAEKSEQMVKEITRDIKQLDHAKRHLTTSITTLNHLHMLAGGVDSLEAMTRRRQYGEVANLLQGVVNVLEHFNKYMGIPQIRQLAERVKAAQNELGQQILADFEEAFPSQGTKRPGGPSNVLRDACLVANVLDPRIKQEIIKKFIKQHLSEYLVLFQENQDVRKAL
;
A
#
# COMPACT_ATOMS: atom_id res chain seq x y z
N MET A 1 83.65 36.14 22.55
CA MET A 1 83.08 37.22 21.70
C MET A 1 83.52 37.08 20.25
N GLU A 2 84.79 36.79 19.94
CA GLU A 2 85.19 36.45 18.56
C GLU A 2 84.75 35.04 18.10
N GLU A 3 84.64 34.07 19.02
CA GLU A 3 84.19 32.70 18.67
C GLU A 3 82.67 32.62 18.40
N ASP A 4 81.84 33.43 19.06
CA ASP A 4 80.38 33.46 18.84
C ASP A 4 79.99 34.11 17.51
N GLU A 5 80.79 35.06 16.99
CA GLU A 5 80.57 35.66 15.66
C GLU A 5 80.95 34.70 14.51
N LEU A 6 81.94 33.83 14.74
CA LEU A 6 82.37 32.80 13.78
C LEU A 6 81.39 31.63 13.68
N GLU A 7 80.75 31.22 14.78
CA GLU A 7 79.70 30.19 14.75
C GLU A 7 78.40 30.70 14.10
N LEU A 8 78.06 31.98 14.29
CA LEU A 8 76.90 32.57 13.61
C LEU A 8 77.14 32.69 12.10
N ALA A 9 78.37 32.99 11.67
CA ALA A 9 78.76 33.01 10.26
C ALA A 9 78.76 31.60 9.64
N ALA A 10 79.27 30.59 10.37
CA ALA A 10 79.27 29.19 9.92
C ALA A 10 77.85 28.58 9.81
N GLY A 11 76.90 29.06 10.63
CA GLY A 11 75.49 28.67 10.53
C GLY A 11 74.74 29.26 9.33
N LEU A 12 75.27 30.33 8.72
CA LEU A 12 74.70 30.96 7.52
C LEU A 12 75.26 30.40 6.19
N GLU A 13 76.41 29.72 6.21
CA GLU A 13 77.04 29.06 5.05
C GLU A 13 76.65 27.58 4.87
N ALA A 14 75.69 27.08 5.66
CA ALA A 14 75.07 25.79 5.37
C ALA A 14 74.24 25.90 4.09
N GLU A 15 74.83 25.53 2.95
CA GLU A 15 74.13 25.31 1.69
C GLU A 15 72.81 24.58 1.96
N LEU A 16 71.69 25.22 1.60
CA LEU A 16 70.36 24.61 1.56
C LEU A 16 70.36 23.52 0.48
N GLN A 17 70.94 22.35 0.77
CA GLN A 17 70.92 21.19 -0.13
C GLN A 17 69.54 20.54 -0.07
N LEU A 18 68.63 21.03 -0.91
CA LEU A 18 67.30 20.46 -1.10
C LEU A 18 67.41 19.14 -1.87
N GLY A 19 66.62 18.14 -1.48
CA GLY A 19 66.63 16.83 -2.15
C GLY A 19 66.21 16.91 -3.62
N PRO A 20 66.69 16.02 -4.50
CA PRO A 20 66.51 16.11 -5.95
C PRO A 20 65.04 16.11 -6.41
N ALA A 21 64.16 15.44 -5.66
CA ALA A 21 62.71 15.46 -5.93
C ALA A 21 62.06 16.81 -5.59
N VAL A 22 62.57 17.51 -4.56
CA VAL A 22 62.08 18.82 -4.14
C VAL A 22 62.55 19.89 -5.11
N GLN A 23 63.81 19.82 -5.56
CA GLN A 23 64.36 20.72 -6.58
C GLN A 23 63.55 20.67 -7.88
N ALA A 24 63.27 19.45 -8.38
CA ALA A 24 62.51 19.25 -9.62
C ALA A 24 61.05 19.77 -9.51
N ALA A 25 60.43 19.61 -8.33
CA ALA A 25 59.10 20.14 -8.08
C ALA A 25 59.09 21.67 -8.01
N ILE A 26 60.11 22.28 -7.38
CA ILE A 26 60.25 23.74 -7.32
C ILE A 26 60.45 24.31 -8.73
N GLU A 27 61.32 23.71 -9.54
CA GLU A 27 61.62 24.16 -10.90
C GLU A 27 60.42 24.03 -11.86
N GLN A 28 59.54 23.05 -11.63
CA GLN A 28 58.28 22.88 -12.37
C GLN A 28 57.23 23.95 -12.03
N VAL A 29 57.18 24.38 -10.76
CA VAL A 29 56.15 25.31 -10.26
C VAL A 29 56.63 26.77 -10.37
N PHE A 30 57.92 27.01 -10.24
CA PHE A 30 58.59 28.31 -10.33
C PHE A 30 59.81 28.22 -11.27
N PRO A 31 59.60 28.26 -12.59
CA PRO A 31 60.71 28.29 -13.54
C PRO A 31 61.46 29.62 -13.40
N SER A 32 62.65 29.59 -12.80
CA SER A 32 63.52 30.76 -12.73
C SER A 32 64.61 30.69 -13.79
N GLN A 33 64.88 31.83 -14.42
CA GLN A 33 66.03 32.02 -15.31
C GLN A 33 67.13 32.87 -14.65
N ASP A 34 66.97 33.22 -13.37
CA ASP A 34 67.98 33.99 -12.64
C ASP A 34 69.18 33.07 -12.34
N PRO A 35 70.41 33.42 -12.77
CA PRO A 35 71.61 32.65 -12.43
C PRO A 35 71.79 32.44 -10.93
N LEU A 36 71.28 33.35 -10.09
CA LEU A 36 71.34 33.28 -8.63
C LEU A 36 70.50 32.14 -8.03
N ASP A 37 69.51 31.62 -8.77
CA ASP A 37 68.61 30.57 -8.30
C ASP A 37 69.11 29.16 -8.65
N ARG A 38 70.25 29.06 -9.33
CA ARG A 38 70.83 27.77 -9.76
C ARG A 38 71.57 27.09 -8.61
N ALA A 39 71.40 25.77 -8.49
CA ALA A 39 72.10 24.96 -7.49
C ALA A 39 73.62 24.93 -7.68
N ASP A 40 74.11 25.17 -8.91
CA ASP A 40 75.52 25.22 -9.29
C ASP A 40 76.07 26.66 -9.35
N PHE A 41 75.47 27.61 -8.63
CA PHE A 41 75.84 29.02 -8.72
C PHE A 41 77.32 29.27 -8.43
N ASN A 42 78.05 29.76 -9.42
CA ASN A 42 79.44 30.15 -9.30
C ASN A 42 79.55 31.68 -9.27
N ALA A 43 79.84 32.22 -8.09
CA ALA A 43 79.97 33.66 -7.87
C ALA A 43 81.08 34.28 -8.74
N VAL A 44 82.18 33.58 -8.98
CA VAL A 44 83.32 34.07 -9.77
C VAL A 44 82.94 34.16 -11.24
N GLU A 45 82.30 33.12 -11.80
CA GLU A 45 81.80 33.15 -13.18
C GLU A 45 80.72 34.22 -13.37
N TYR A 46 79.84 34.38 -12.39
CA TYR A 46 78.79 35.40 -12.43
C TYR A 46 79.37 36.82 -12.41
N ILE A 47 80.37 37.08 -11.54
CA ILE A 47 81.08 38.37 -11.51
C ILE A 47 81.83 38.61 -12.82
N ASN A 48 82.51 37.59 -13.36
CA ASN A 48 83.19 37.69 -14.66
C ASN A 48 82.22 37.88 -15.83
N SER A 49 80.98 37.41 -15.72
CA SER A 49 79.92 37.69 -16.71
C SER A 49 79.42 39.13 -16.65
N LEU A 50 79.44 39.74 -15.45
CA LEU A 50 79.07 41.14 -15.23
C LEU A 50 80.20 42.11 -15.60
N PHE A 51 81.46 41.69 -15.44
CA PHE A 51 82.65 42.49 -15.75
C PHE A 51 83.66 41.69 -16.60
N PRO A 52 83.40 41.49 -17.91
CA PRO A 52 84.25 40.63 -18.77
C PRO A 52 85.63 41.21 -19.09
N THR A 53 85.77 42.53 -18.98
CA THR A 53 86.99 43.28 -19.30
C THR A 53 87.26 44.36 -18.25
N GLU A 54 88.51 44.77 -18.07
CA GLU A 54 88.91 45.82 -17.11
C GLU A 54 88.18 47.15 -17.33
N GLN A 55 87.81 47.46 -18.58
CA GLN A 55 87.03 48.65 -18.94
C GLN A 55 85.60 48.61 -18.39
N SER A 56 85.05 47.41 -18.13
CA SER A 56 83.70 47.22 -17.60
C SER A 56 83.60 47.60 -16.11
N LEU A 57 84.72 47.61 -15.38
CA LEU A 57 84.79 48.03 -13.97
C LEU A 57 84.44 49.50 -13.77
N ALA A 58 84.46 50.32 -14.83
CA ALA A 58 83.98 51.70 -14.77
C ALA A 58 82.49 51.81 -14.37
N ASN A 59 81.70 50.75 -14.58
CA ASN A 59 80.25 50.73 -14.28
C ASN A 59 79.91 50.04 -12.95
N ILE A 60 80.90 49.83 -12.07
CA ILE A 60 80.72 49.06 -10.83
C ILE A 60 79.64 49.64 -9.91
N ASP A 61 79.61 50.97 -9.76
CA ASP A 61 78.65 51.64 -8.89
C ASP A 61 77.20 51.48 -9.37
N GLU A 62 76.99 51.44 -10.70
CA GLU A 62 75.68 51.22 -11.29
C GLU A 62 75.19 49.79 -11.01
N VAL A 63 76.07 48.80 -11.20
CA VAL A 63 75.75 47.39 -10.93
C VAL A 63 75.47 47.16 -9.44
N VAL A 64 76.28 47.75 -8.55
CA VAL A 64 76.08 47.68 -7.10
C VAL A 64 74.74 48.31 -6.70
N ASN A 65 74.40 49.47 -7.24
CA ASN A 65 73.11 50.12 -6.97
C ASN A 65 71.93 49.29 -7.48
N ARG A 66 72.06 48.66 -8.65
CA ARG A 66 71.05 47.74 -9.19
C ARG A 66 70.85 46.52 -8.30
N ILE A 67 71.93 45.93 -7.77
CA ILE A 67 71.86 44.80 -6.83
C ILE A 67 71.21 45.26 -5.51
N ARG A 68 71.59 46.42 -4.95
CA ARG A 68 70.96 46.97 -3.75
C ARG A 68 69.46 47.22 -3.93
N LEU A 69 69.05 47.69 -5.11
CA LEU A 69 67.63 47.87 -5.44
C LEU A 69 66.90 46.51 -5.53
N LYS A 70 67.52 45.49 -6.15
CA LYS A 70 66.98 44.13 -6.20
C LYS A 70 66.78 43.56 -4.80
N ILE A 71 67.77 43.69 -3.91
CA ILE A 71 67.68 43.24 -2.51
C ILE A 71 66.48 43.89 -1.80
N ARG A 72 66.35 45.23 -1.88
CA ARG A 72 65.22 45.93 -1.26
C ARG A 72 63.87 45.47 -1.80
N LYS A 73 63.74 45.27 -3.11
CA LYS A 73 62.51 44.75 -3.73
C LYS A 73 62.19 43.33 -3.27
N LEU A 74 63.21 42.49 -3.11
CA LEU A 74 63.05 41.12 -2.64
C LEU A 74 62.60 41.11 -1.18
N ASP A 75 63.20 41.93 -0.32
CA ASP A 75 62.81 42.08 1.09
C ASP A 75 61.35 42.53 1.24
N ASP A 76 60.90 43.50 0.44
CA ASP A 76 59.50 43.94 0.44
C ASP A 76 58.55 42.84 -0.06
N SER A 77 58.99 42.05 -1.04
CA SER A 77 58.22 40.91 -1.56
C SER A 77 58.10 39.80 -0.52
N ILE A 78 59.20 39.44 0.16
CA ILE A 78 59.23 38.47 1.26
C ILE A 78 58.30 38.92 2.37
N ARG A 79 58.39 40.19 2.81
CA ARG A 79 57.54 40.74 3.86
C ARG A 79 56.05 40.66 3.49
N THR A 80 55.72 40.94 2.23
CA THR A 80 54.35 40.86 1.72
C THR A 80 53.83 39.42 1.76
N VAL A 81 54.62 38.45 1.27
CA VAL A 81 54.25 37.02 1.26
C VAL A 81 54.09 36.47 2.67
N VAL A 82 55.02 36.78 3.59
CA VAL A 82 54.97 36.30 4.99
C VAL A 82 53.74 36.84 5.73
N ARG A 83 53.38 38.11 5.50
CA ARG A 83 52.14 38.68 6.06
C ARG A 83 50.89 38.06 5.43
N GLY A 84 50.91 37.82 4.12
CA GLY A 84 49.81 37.16 3.41
C GLY A 84 49.54 35.74 3.91
N GLN A 85 50.59 34.96 4.17
CA GLN A 85 50.43 33.60 4.69
C GLN A 85 49.88 33.54 6.12
N THR A 86 50.30 34.45 7.00
CA THR A 86 49.84 34.46 8.40
C THR A 86 48.31 34.63 8.51
N ASN A 87 47.73 35.52 7.70
CA ASN A 87 46.28 35.79 7.72
C ASN A 87 45.49 34.63 7.11
N VAL A 88 45.93 34.09 5.97
CA VAL A 88 45.25 32.97 5.30
C VAL A 88 45.23 31.71 6.17
N GLY A 89 46.29 31.47 6.96
CA GLY A 89 46.34 30.35 7.90
C GLY A 89 45.36 30.46 9.07
N GLN A 90 45.14 31.67 9.60
CA GLN A 90 44.13 31.91 10.64
C GLN A 90 42.71 31.80 10.09
N ASP A 91 42.44 32.41 8.94
CA ASP A 91 41.12 32.37 8.30
C ASP A 91 40.74 30.92 7.92
N GLY A 92 41.69 30.15 7.38
CA GLY A 92 41.48 28.73 7.08
C GLY A 92 41.16 27.89 8.33
N ARG A 93 41.82 28.17 9.46
CA ARG A 93 41.52 27.51 10.74
C ARG A 93 40.14 27.86 11.26
N GLN A 94 39.74 29.13 11.19
CA GLN A 94 38.40 29.57 11.61
C GLN A 94 37.31 28.94 10.73
N ALA A 95 37.48 28.96 9.41
CA ALA A 95 36.53 28.34 8.49
C ALA A 95 36.37 26.83 8.74
N LEU A 96 37.47 26.13 9.05
CA LEU A 96 37.44 24.71 9.41
C LEU A 96 36.67 24.48 10.72
N GLU A 97 36.90 25.30 11.74
CA GLU A 97 36.22 25.19 13.04
C GLU A 97 34.71 25.47 12.90
N GLU A 98 34.33 26.47 12.11
CA GLU A 98 32.94 26.76 11.79
C GLU A 98 32.27 25.61 11.04
N ALA A 99 32.94 25.04 10.04
CA ALA A 99 32.45 23.87 9.32
C ALA A 99 32.27 22.67 10.27
N GLN A 100 33.21 22.44 11.18
CA GLN A 100 33.12 21.36 12.17
C GLN A 100 31.92 21.55 13.11
N LYS A 101 31.68 22.78 13.58
CA LYS A 101 30.49 23.11 14.41
C LYS A 101 29.20 22.89 13.62
N ALA A 102 29.13 23.34 12.36
CA ALA A 102 27.97 23.15 11.51
C ALA A 102 27.67 21.66 11.27
N ILE A 103 28.70 20.85 11.04
CA ILE A 103 28.59 19.40 10.88
C ILE A 103 28.07 18.74 12.16
N GLN A 104 28.59 19.10 13.34
CA GLN A 104 28.09 18.59 14.62
C GLN A 104 26.60 18.92 14.85
N GLN A 105 26.21 20.16 14.56
CA GLN A 105 24.80 20.56 14.63
C GLN A 105 23.93 19.77 13.65
N LEU A 106 24.42 19.53 12.44
CA LEU A 106 23.71 18.73 11.44
C LEU A 106 23.51 17.29 11.92
N PHE A 107 24.53 16.65 12.49
CA PHE A 107 24.41 15.32 13.09
C PHE A 107 23.37 15.28 14.21
N GLY A 108 23.34 16.31 15.06
CA GLY A 108 22.29 16.46 16.08
C GLY A 108 20.89 16.50 15.46
N LYS A 109 20.69 17.36 14.45
CA LYS A 109 19.40 17.48 13.75
C LYS A 109 18.99 16.17 13.05
N ILE A 110 19.93 15.47 12.41
CA ILE A 110 19.66 14.19 11.76
C ILE A 110 19.23 13.14 12.79
N LYS A 111 19.90 13.10 13.94
CA LYS A 111 19.53 12.19 15.04
C LYS A 111 18.13 12.51 15.56
N ASP A 112 17.81 13.78 15.82
CA ASP A 112 16.49 14.18 16.28
C ASP A 112 15.38 13.84 15.27
N ILE A 113 15.65 14.01 13.97
CA ILE A 113 14.72 13.63 12.91
C ILE A 113 14.52 12.12 12.90
N LYS A 114 15.60 11.33 13.03
CA LYS A 114 15.52 9.87 13.08
C LYS A 114 14.70 9.41 14.28
N ASP A 115 14.97 9.94 15.47
CA ASP A 115 14.26 9.56 16.70
C ASP A 115 12.76 9.93 16.64
N LYS A 116 12.42 11.08 16.03
CA LYS A 116 11.03 11.48 15.79
C LYS A 116 10.35 10.61 14.73
N ALA A 117 11.06 10.26 13.66
CA ALA A 117 10.55 9.39 12.61
C ALA A 117 10.24 7.98 13.16
N GLU A 118 11.12 7.42 13.98
CA GLU A 118 10.93 6.11 14.63
C GLU A 118 9.73 6.11 15.58
N LYS A 119 9.57 7.17 16.39
CA LYS A 119 8.38 7.34 17.24
C LYS A 119 7.10 7.48 16.42
N SER A 120 7.15 8.22 15.32
CA SER A 120 6.02 8.40 14.40
C SER A 120 5.64 7.07 13.73
N GLU A 121 6.63 6.29 13.28
CA GLU A 121 6.41 4.97 12.70
C GLU A 121 5.75 4.02 13.70
N GLN A 122 6.24 3.98 14.94
CA GLN A 122 5.67 3.15 15.99
C GLN A 122 4.22 3.55 16.30
N MET A 123 3.93 4.84 16.39
CA MET A 123 2.57 5.36 16.59
C MET A 123 1.64 4.94 15.43
N VAL A 124 2.09 5.06 14.18
CA VAL A 124 1.30 4.65 13.01
C VAL A 124 1.07 3.12 13.00
N LYS A 125 2.04 2.32 13.41
CA LYS A 125 1.87 0.85 13.56
C LYS A 125 0.80 0.51 14.59
N GLU A 126 0.75 1.22 15.71
CA GLU A 126 -0.27 1.03 16.74
C GLU A 126 -1.66 1.45 16.24
N ILE A 127 -1.76 2.63 15.62
CA ILE A 127 -3.02 3.12 15.03
C ILE A 127 -3.55 2.12 13.99
N THR A 128 -2.71 1.63 13.09
CA THR A 128 -3.13 0.69 12.04
C THR A 128 -3.52 -0.68 12.61
N ARG A 129 -2.86 -1.14 13.67
CA ARG A 129 -3.26 -2.35 14.40
C ARG A 129 -4.65 -2.19 15.02
N ASP A 130 -4.90 -1.06 15.67
CA ASP A 130 -6.17 -0.80 16.36
C ASP A 130 -7.32 -0.61 15.35
N ILE A 131 -7.06 0.05 14.20
CA ILE A 131 -8.00 0.12 13.07
C ILE A 131 -8.36 -1.28 12.58
N LYS A 132 -7.38 -2.18 12.45
CA LYS A 132 -7.65 -3.56 12.02
C LYS A 132 -8.52 -4.32 13.03
N GLN A 133 -8.26 -4.16 14.32
CA GLN A 133 -9.10 -4.76 15.36
C GLN A 133 -10.53 -4.22 15.32
N LEU A 134 -10.69 -2.91 15.10
CA LEU A 134 -11.99 -2.28 14.99
C LEU A 134 -12.75 -2.73 13.73
N ASP A 135 -12.06 -2.97 12.62
CA ASP A 135 -12.67 -3.53 11.41
C ASP A 135 -13.17 -4.97 11.64
N HIS A 136 -12.38 -5.81 12.31
CA HIS A 136 -12.82 -7.14 12.71
C HIS A 136 -14.06 -7.07 13.61
N ALA A 137 -14.05 -6.20 14.63
CA ALA A 137 -15.19 -6.01 15.52
C ALA A 137 -16.43 -5.55 14.74
N LYS A 138 -16.29 -4.54 13.86
CA LYS A 138 -17.38 -4.05 13.00
C LYS A 138 -17.95 -5.17 12.13
N ARG A 139 -17.10 -5.93 11.45
CA ARG A 139 -17.52 -7.04 10.59
C ARG A 139 -18.25 -8.13 11.38
N HIS A 140 -17.75 -8.50 12.56
CA HIS A 140 -18.39 -9.48 13.42
C HIS A 140 -19.74 -8.98 13.95
N LEU A 141 -19.82 -7.72 14.37
CA LEU A 141 -21.07 -7.11 14.82
C LEU A 141 -22.10 -7.03 13.70
N THR A 142 -21.72 -6.55 12.51
CA THR A 142 -22.61 -6.50 11.35
C THR A 142 -23.11 -7.91 11.00
N THR A 143 -22.22 -8.90 10.95
CA THR A 143 -22.60 -10.29 10.67
C THR A 143 -23.57 -10.82 11.72
N SER A 144 -23.34 -10.52 13.00
CA SER A 144 -24.19 -10.95 14.11
C SER A 144 -25.57 -10.29 14.05
N ILE A 145 -25.63 -8.97 13.82
CA ILE A 145 -26.88 -8.21 13.68
C ILE A 145 -27.69 -8.72 12.48
N THR A 146 -27.06 -8.89 11.31
CA THR A 146 -27.74 -9.42 10.12
C THR A 146 -28.27 -10.84 10.37
N THR A 147 -27.47 -11.70 10.99
CA THR A 147 -27.90 -13.08 11.32
C THR A 147 -29.06 -13.07 12.31
N LEU A 148 -29.03 -12.21 13.33
CA LEU A 148 -30.10 -12.10 14.30
C LEU A 148 -31.39 -11.56 13.68
N ASN A 149 -31.29 -10.54 12.80
CA ASN A 149 -32.43 -10.02 12.07
C ASN A 149 -33.06 -11.09 11.16
N HIS A 150 -32.23 -11.87 10.45
CA HIS A 150 -32.72 -12.99 9.64
C HIS A 150 -33.36 -14.09 10.52
N LEU A 151 -32.81 -14.37 11.70
CA LEU A 151 -33.41 -15.33 12.62
C LEU A 151 -34.78 -14.86 13.13
N HIS A 152 -34.89 -13.56 13.46
CA HIS A 152 -36.17 -12.94 13.84
C HIS A 152 -37.19 -13.03 12.69
N MET A 153 -36.79 -12.67 11.47
CA MET A 153 -37.62 -12.81 10.28
C MET A 153 -38.04 -14.25 10.04
N LEU A 154 -37.15 -15.23 10.22
CA LEU A 154 -37.45 -16.65 10.06
C LEU A 154 -38.48 -17.08 11.09
N ALA A 155 -38.23 -16.85 12.39
CA ALA A 155 -39.13 -17.27 13.46
C ALA A 155 -40.54 -16.65 13.32
N GLY A 156 -40.63 -15.32 13.15
CA GLY A 156 -41.91 -14.64 12.96
C GLY A 156 -42.58 -14.98 11.61
N GLY A 157 -41.78 -15.25 10.58
CA GLY A 157 -42.23 -15.69 9.27
C GLY A 157 -42.86 -17.07 9.30
N VAL A 158 -42.28 -18.04 10.03
CA VAL A 158 -42.88 -19.37 10.23
C VAL A 158 -44.22 -19.27 10.95
N ASP A 159 -44.29 -18.50 12.04
CA ASP A 159 -45.54 -18.36 12.81
C ASP A 159 -46.64 -17.68 11.96
N SER A 160 -46.29 -16.67 11.17
CA SER A 160 -47.21 -16.01 10.24
C SER A 160 -47.64 -16.93 9.10
N LEU A 161 -46.71 -17.73 8.56
CA LEU A 161 -46.98 -18.68 7.49
C LEU A 161 -47.97 -19.76 7.94
N GLU A 162 -47.78 -20.33 9.13
CA GLU A 162 -48.73 -21.30 9.72
C GLU A 162 -50.11 -20.67 9.94
N ALA A 163 -50.18 -19.43 10.43
CA ALA A 163 -51.44 -18.72 10.65
C ALA A 163 -52.19 -18.43 9.33
N MET A 164 -51.48 -17.97 8.29
CA MET A 164 -52.07 -17.69 6.98
C MET A 164 -52.48 -18.96 6.23
N THR A 165 -51.71 -20.05 6.40
CA THR A 165 -52.06 -21.38 5.88
C THR A 165 -53.40 -21.85 6.42
N ARG A 166 -53.63 -21.71 7.74
CA ARG A 166 -54.92 -22.05 8.37
C ARG A 166 -56.10 -21.20 7.86
N ARG A 167 -55.83 -19.94 7.48
CA ARG A 167 -56.83 -19.00 6.95
C ARG A 167 -57.04 -19.10 5.44
N ARG A 168 -56.28 -19.95 4.74
CA ARG A 168 -56.31 -20.13 3.27
C ARG A 168 -56.04 -18.84 2.48
N GLN A 169 -55.17 -17.95 2.99
CA GLN A 169 -54.80 -16.69 2.33
C GLN A 169 -53.65 -16.89 1.33
N TYR A 170 -53.89 -17.64 0.25
CA TYR A 170 -52.85 -18.07 -0.68
C TYR A 170 -52.04 -16.91 -1.31
N GLY A 171 -52.67 -15.75 -1.58
CA GLY A 171 -51.99 -14.63 -2.22
C GLY A 171 -50.82 -14.06 -1.42
N GLU A 172 -51.00 -13.88 -0.10
CA GLU A 172 -49.94 -13.36 0.79
C GLU A 172 -48.94 -14.46 1.19
N VAL A 173 -49.42 -15.70 1.30
CA VAL A 173 -48.60 -16.89 1.62
C VAL A 173 -47.50 -17.09 0.58
N ALA A 174 -47.77 -16.87 -0.71
CA ALA A 174 -46.76 -17.06 -1.76
C ALA A 174 -45.51 -16.19 -1.54
N ASN A 175 -45.72 -14.89 -1.27
CA ASN A 175 -44.64 -13.94 -1.04
C ASN A 175 -43.89 -14.23 0.28
N LEU A 176 -44.64 -14.53 1.34
CA LEU A 176 -44.07 -14.85 2.64
C LEU A 176 -43.26 -16.15 2.59
N LEU A 177 -43.80 -17.19 1.95
CA LEU A 177 -43.13 -18.48 1.79
C LEU A 177 -41.81 -18.32 1.03
N GLN A 178 -41.81 -17.56 -0.07
CA GLN A 178 -40.59 -17.29 -0.82
C GLN A 178 -39.53 -16.59 0.05
N GLY A 179 -39.93 -15.57 0.82
CA GLY A 179 -39.02 -14.87 1.73
C GLY A 179 -38.46 -15.77 2.82
N VAL A 180 -39.31 -16.59 3.45
CA VAL A 180 -38.93 -17.55 4.49
C VAL A 180 -37.97 -18.61 3.96
N VAL A 181 -38.23 -19.15 2.77
CA VAL A 181 -37.33 -20.14 2.12
C VAL A 181 -35.97 -19.52 1.82
N ASN A 182 -35.93 -18.30 1.26
CA ASN A 182 -34.67 -17.60 0.97
C ASN A 182 -33.86 -17.35 2.25
N VAL A 183 -34.52 -16.94 3.34
CA VAL A 183 -33.84 -16.74 4.62
C VAL A 183 -33.35 -18.08 5.20
N LEU A 184 -34.13 -19.16 5.05
CA LEU A 184 -33.76 -20.49 5.52
C LEU A 184 -32.50 -21.01 4.81
N GLU A 185 -32.31 -20.71 3.53
CA GLU A 185 -31.10 -21.10 2.79
C GLU A 185 -29.82 -20.53 3.41
N HIS A 186 -29.87 -19.27 3.89
CA HIS A 186 -28.75 -18.66 4.62
C HIS A 186 -28.44 -19.38 5.94
N PHE A 187 -29.42 -20.10 6.50
CA PHE A 187 -29.28 -20.86 7.74
C PHE A 187 -28.85 -22.32 7.57
N ASN A 188 -28.68 -22.82 6.34
CA ASN A 188 -28.26 -24.20 6.07
C ASN A 188 -26.98 -24.61 6.83
N LYS A 189 -26.03 -23.68 6.98
CA LYS A 189 -24.77 -23.92 7.72
C LYS A 189 -24.95 -24.05 9.23
N TYR A 190 -26.08 -23.57 9.76
CA TYR A 190 -26.41 -23.57 11.19
C TYR A 190 -27.40 -24.68 11.57
N MET A 191 -27.68 -25.64 10.67
CA MET A 191 -28.59 -26.78 10.92
C MET A 191 -28.12 -27.74 12.02
N GLY A 192 -26.90 -27.58 12.53
CA GLY A 192 -26.43 -28.23 13.76
C GLY A 192 -27.18 -27.76 15.02
N ILE A 193 -27.75 -26.54 15.00
CA ILE A 193 -28.49 -25.95 16.12
C ILE A 193 -29.91 -26.52 16.14
N PRO A 194 -30.35 -27.20 17.22
CA PRO A 194 -31.66 -27.86 17.29
C PRO A 194 -32.84 -26.93 17.00
N GLN A 195 -32.79 -25.69 17.50
CA GLN A 195 -33.87 -24.71 17.34
C GLN A 195 -34.05 -24.28 15.88
N ILE A 196 -32.94 -24.09 15.14
CA ILE A 196 -32.99 -23.73 13.72
C ILE A 196 -33.51 -24.91 12.90
N ARG A 197 -33.07 -26.13 13.25
CA ARG A 197 -33.59 -27.35 12.61
C ARG A 197 -35.10 -27.49 12.81
N GLN A 198 -35.60 -27.25 14.02
CA GLN A 198 -37.03 -27.27 14.30
C GLN A 198 -37.80 -26.24 13.48
N LEU A 199 -37.27 -25.02 13.31
CA LEU A 199 -37.86 -24.02 12.42
C LEU A 199 -37.89 -24.50 10.96
N ALA A 200 -36.80 -25.09 10.48
CA ALA A 200 -36.73 -25.66 9.13
C ALA A 200 -37.77 -26.78 8.91
N GLU A 201 -37.94 -27.65 9.90
CA GLU A 201 -38.94 -28.72 9.89
C GLU A 201 -40.37 -28.16 9.88
N ARG A 202 -40.65 -27.11 10.66
CA ARG A 202 -41.94 -26.40 10.64
C ARG A 202 -42.23 -25.78 9.28
N VAL A 203 -41.25 -25.13 8.64
CA VAL A 203 -41.41 -24.61 7.26
C VAL A 203 -41.76 -25.74 6.29
N LYS A 204 -41.05 -26.87 6.37
CA LYS A 204 -41.31 -28.03 5.51
C LYS A 204 -42.69 -28.64 5.77
N ALA A 205 -43.13 -28.69 7.02
CA ALA A 205 -44.47 -29.14 7.38
C ALA A 205 -45.54 -28.21 6.78
N ALA A 206 -45.37 -26.89 6.92
CA ALA A 206 -46.27 -25.90 6.31
C ALA A 206 -46.30 -25.99 4.77
N GLN A 207 -45.15 -26.23 4.12
CA GLN A 207 -45.09 -26.46 2.67
C GLN A 207 -45.88 -27.70 2.24
N ASN A 208 -45.75 -28.80 2.98
CA ASN A 208 -46.48 -30.03 2.70
C ASN A 208 -47.99 -29.85 2.92
N GLU A 209 -48.38 -29.17 4.00
CA GLU A 209 -49.77 -28.85 4.33
C GLU A 209 -50.40 -27.97 3.23
N LEU A 210 -49.73 -26.88 2.84
CA LEU A 210 -50.16 -26.03 1.73
C LEU A 210 -50.29 -26.82 0.44
N GLY A 211 -49.33 -27.70 0.14
CA GLY A 211 -49.39 -28.57 -1.03
C GLY A 211 -50.62 -29.48 -1.06
N GLN A 212 -50.93 -30.10 0.07
CA GLN A 212 -52.11 -30.96 0.21
C GLN A 212 -53.42 -30.16 0.14
N GLN A 213 -53.47 -29.00 0.81
CA GLN A 213 -54.62 -28.10 0.77
C GLN A 213 -54.91 -27.61 -0.65
N ILE A 214 -53.87 -27.18 -1.38
CA ILE A 214 -53.99 -26.77 -2.78
C ILE A 214 -54.50 -27.94 -3.63
N LEU A 215 -53.92 -29.13 -3.50
CA LEU A 215 -54.37 -30.31 -4.25
C LEU A 215 -55.84 -30.65 -3.98
N ALA A 216 -56.27 -30.60 -2.72
CA ALA A 216 -57.66 -30.85 -2.34
C ALA A 216 -58.61 -29.77 -2.87
N ASP A 217 -58.21 -28.50 -2.78
CA ASP A 217 -58.98 -27.37 -3.30
C ASP A 217 -59.12 -27.45 -4.83
N PHE A 218 -58.09 -27.94 -5.53
CA PHE A 218 -58.17 -28.22 -6.97
C PHE A 218 -59.07 -29.42 -7.28
N GLU A 219 -59.04 -30.49 -6.50
CA GLU A 219 -59.95 -31.64 -6.68
C GLU A 219 -61.42 -31.27 -6.48
N GLU A 220 -61.72 -30.50 -5.43
CA GLU A 220 -63.06 -29.94 -5.22
C GLU A 220 -63.41 -28.92 -6.30
N ALA A 221 -62.41 -28.18 -6.81
CA ALA A 221 -62.55 -27.23 -7.89
C ALA A 221 -62.97 -27.84 -9.23
N PHE A 222 -62.55 -29.07 -9.49
CA PHE A 222 -62.85 -29.73 -10.75
C PHE A 222 -64.31 -30.21 -10.76
N PRO A 223 -65.10 -29.86 -11.79
CA PRO A 223 -66.50 -30.25 -11.85
C PRO A 223 -66.61 -31.78 -11.85
N SER A 224 -67.38 -32.32 -10.91
CA SER A 224 -67.87 -33.69 -11.01
C SER A 224 -69.10 -33.68 -11.90
N GLN A 225 -69.07 -34.48 -12.97
CA GLN A 225 -70.18 -34.79 -13.90
C GLN A 225 -71.28 -33.73 -14.06
N GLY A 226 -71.23 -32.99 -15.16
CA GLY A 226 -72.42 -32.33 -15.73
C GLY A 226 -72.94 -31.07 -15.01
N THR A 227 -72.50 -30.73 -13.81
CA THR A 227 -72.90 -29.46 -13.17
C THR A 227 -71.95 -28.33 -13.58
N LYS A 228 -72.42 -27.42 -14.44
CA LYS A 228 -71.75 -26.14 -14.68
C LYS A 228 -71.66 -25.38 -13.35
N ARG A 229 -70.45 -25.02 -12.93
CA ARG A 229 -70.26 -24.11 -11.79
C ARG A 229 -70.93 -22.76 -12.06
N PRO A 230 -71.65 -22.16 -11.10
CA PRO A 230 -72.27 -20.84 -11.28
C PRO A 230 -71.28 -19.66 -11.22
N GLY A 231 -70.00 -19.89 -10.95
CA GLY A 231 -68.99 -18.84 -10.83
C GLY A 231 -67.73 -19.22 -11.60
N GLY A 232 -67.14 -18.23 -12.28
CA GLY A 232 -65.90 -18.36 -13.06
C GLY A 232 -64.66 -18.77 -12.24
N PRO A 233 -63.44 -18.60 -12.75
CA PRO A 233 -62.23 -19.03 -12.06
C PRO A 233 -62.17 -18.43 -10.66
N SER A 234 -62.15 -19.29 -9.63
CA SER A 234 -62.07 -18.84 -8.24
C SER A 234 -60.77 -18.07 -8.04
N ASN A 235 -60.84 -16.82 -7.58
CA ASN A 235 -59.66 -16.01 -7.24
C ASN A 235 -58.73 -16.77 -6.28
N VAL A 236 -59.30 -17.61 -5.41
CA VAL A 236 -58.57 -18.49 -4.48
C VAL A 236 -57.70 -19.51 -5.22
N LEU A 237 -58.17 -20.09 -6.32
CA LEU A 237 -57.40 -21.05 -7.13
C LEU A 237 -56.29 -20.37 -7.94
N ARG A 238 -56.54 -19.14 -8.40
CA ARG A 238 -55.50 -18.32 -9.04
C ARG A 238 -54.37 -18.04 -8.05
N ASP A 239 -54.71 -17.66 -6.82
CA ASP A 239 -53.72 -17.39 -5.78
C ASP A 239 -53.03 -18.70 -5.32
N ALA A 240 -53.75 -19.81 -5.28
CA ALA A 240 -53.17 -21.13 -5.04
C ALA A 240 -52.14 -21.52 -6.11
N CYS A 241 -52.35 -21.16 -7.38
CA CYS A 241 -51.33 -21.34 -8.43
C CYS A 241 -50.05 -20.54 -8.15
N LEU A 242 -50.14 -19.35 -7.54
CA LEU A 242 -48.95 -18.57 -7.17
C LEU A 242 -48.14 -19.29 -6.10
N VAL A 243 -48.81 -19.84 -5.09
CA VAL A 243 -48.16 -20.65 -4.04
C VAL A 243 -47.59 -21.95 -4.63
N ALA A 244 -48.31 -22.62 -5.52
CA ALA A 244 -47.84 -23.85 -6.18
C ALA A 244 -46.60 -23.62 -7.08
N ASN A 245 -46.39 -22.41 -7.60
CA ASN A 245 -45.18 -22.05 -8.34
C ASN A 245 -43.97 -21.81 -7.42
N VAL A 246 -44.20 -21.36 -6.17
CA VAL A 246 -43.15 -21.18 -5.15
C VAL A 246 -42.80 -22.52 -4.48
N LEU A 247 -43.75 -23.44 -4.40
CA LEU A 247 -43.56 -24.81 -3.93
C LEU A 247 -42.81 -25.69 -4.94
N ASP A 248 -42.49 -26.92 -4.53
CA ASP A 248 -41.82 -27.92 -5.37
C ASP A 248 -42.59 -28.16 -6.69
N PRO A 249 -41.92 -28.14 -7.87
CA PRO A 249 -42.51 -28.43 -9.17
C PRO A 249 -43.33 -29.73 -9.24
N ARG A 250 -43.07 -30.68 -8.34
CA ARG A 250 -43.86 -31.92 -8.20
C ARG A 250 -45.35 -31.66 -7.96
N ILE A 251 -45.69 -30.64 -7.17
CA ILE A 251 -47.09 -30.32 -6.85
C ILE A 251 -47.83 -29.89 -8.11
N LYS A 252 -47.19 -29.07 -8.95
CA LYS A 252 -47.72 -28.68 -10.26
C LYS A 252 -47.94 -29.89 -11.17
N GLN A 253 -47.01 -30.84 -11.20
CA GLN A 253 -47.16 -32.08 -11.98
C GLN A 253 -48.32 -32.93 -11.48
N GLU A 254 -48.49 -33.06 -10.16
CA GLU A 254 -49.60 -33.81 -9.57
C GLU A 254 -50.95 -33.15 -9.86
N ILE A 255 -51.05 -31.81 -9.80
CA ILE A 255 -52.27 -31.07 -10.21
C ILE A 255 -52.60 -31.38 -11.67
N ILE A 256 -51.63 -31.28 -12.58
CA ILE A 256 -51.82 -31.56 -14.02
C ILE A 256 -52.26 -33.01 -14.24
N LYS A 257 -51.60 -33.97 -13.57
CA LYS A 257 -51.91 -35.40 -13.69
C LYS A 257 -53.32 -35.71 -13.21
N LYS A 258 -53.74 -35.14 -12.07
CA LYS A 258 -55.11 -35.30 -11.54
C LYS A 258 -56.14 -34.68 -12.48
N PHE A 259 -55.88 -33.48 -12.99
CA PHE A 259 -56.74 -32.83 -13.98
C PHE A 259 -56.94 -33.67 -15.25
N ILE A 260 -55.83 -34.17 -15.82
CA ILE A 260 -55.87 -35.04 -17.01
C ILE A 260 -56.66 -36.33 -16.71
N LYS A 261 -56.40 -36.97 -15.57
CA LYS A 261 -57.10 -38.20 -15.18
C LYS A 261 -58.61 -37.99 -15.04
N GLN A 262 -59.04 -36.87 -14.47
CA GLN A 262 -60.45 -36.55 -14.29
C GLN A 262 -61.17 -36.23 -15.61
N HIS A 263 -60.52 -35.51 -16.54
CA HIS A 263 -61.12 -35.28 -17.86
C HIS A 263 -61.09 -36.52 -18.76
N LEU A 264 -60.08 -37.40 -18.60
CA LEU A 264 -60.02 -38.66 -19.32
C LEU A 264 -60.88 -39.77 -18.69
N SER A 265 -61.33 -39.64 -17.44
CA SER A 265 -62.18 -40.67 -16.82
C SER A 265 -63.55 -40.76 -17.49
N GLU A 266 -64.09 -39.64 -17.97
CA GLU A 266 -65.31 -39.62 -18.78
C GLU A 266 -65.12 -40.41 -20.09
N TYR A 267 -63.99 -40.20 -20.77
CA TYR A 267 -63.62 -40.98 -21.95
C TYR A 267 -63.40 -42.45 -21.63
N LEU A 268 -62.74 -42.79 -20.52
CA LEU A 268 -62.51 -44.16 -20.10
C LEU A 268 -63.84 -44.90 -19.85
N VAL A 269 -64.82 -44.27 -19.22
CA VAL A 269 -66.15 -44.87 -18.99
C VAL A 269 -66.90 -45.06 -20.32
N LEU A 270 -66.97 -44.04 -21.17
CA LEU A 270 -67.61 -44.10 -22.49
C LEU A 270 -67.00 -45.14 -23.44
N PHE A 271 -65.69 -45.37 -23.36
CA PHE A 271 -64.98 -46.34 -24.21
C PHE A 271 -64.76 -47.71 -23.56
N GLN A 272 -64.94 -47.87 -22.24
CA GLN A 272 -64.97 -49.18 -21.59
C GLN A 272 -66.26 -49.95 -21.90
N GLU A 273 -67.43 -49.30 -21.87
CA GLU A 273 -68.70 -49.97 -22.23
C GLU A 273 -68.74 -50.45 -23.69
N ASN A 274 -68.02 -49.76 -24.59
CA ASN A 274 -67.94 -50.14 -26.00
C ASN A 274 -67.00 -51.33 -26.28
N GLN A 275 -66.17 -51.78 -25.32
CA GLN A 275 -65.36 -52.99 -25.50
C GLN A 275 -66.17 -54.28 -25.32
N ASP A 276 -67.24 -54.27 -24.52
CA ASP A 276 -68.09 -55.46 -24.35
C ASP A 276 -69.01 -55.69 -25.55
N VAL A 277 -69.40 -54.64 -26.28
CA VAL A 277 -70.18 -54.76 -27.53
C VAL A 277 -69.35 -55.39 -28.67
N ARG A 278 -68.03 -55.23 -28.67
CA ARG A 278 -67.13 -55.84 -29.69
C ARG A 278 -66.78 -57.31 -29.43
N LYS A 279 -67.14 -57.89 -28.28
CA LYS A 279 -66.99 -59.33 -27.99
C LYS A 279 -68.21 -60.17 -28.38
N ALA A 280 -69.27 -59.55 -28.91
CA ALA A 280 -70.49 -60.22 -29.36
C ALA A 280 -70.65 -60.25 -30.90
N LEU A 281 -69.54 -60.23 -31.64
CA LEU A 281 -69.41 -60.59 -33.05
C LEU A 281 -68.41 -61.74 -33.17
#